data_AF-A0A1C2GMK0-F1
#
_entry.id   AF-A0A1C2GMK0-F1
#
_cell.length_a   1.000
_cell.length_b   1.000
_cell.length_c   1.000
_cell.angle_alpha   90.00
_cell.angle_beta   90.00
_cell.angle_gamma   90.00
#
_symmetry.space_group_name_H-M   'P 1'
#
loop_
_entity.id
_entity.type
_entity.pdbx_description
1 polymer ?
#
loop_
_entity_poly.entity_id
_entity_poly.type
_entity_poly.pdbx_seq_one_letter_code
_entity_poly.pdbx_strand_id
1 'polypeptide(L)' 'MATIPPHIGLIAGQLLPKFIPKNENETTLTFQFTVAPSSTYRVNYHKTQVKGKAVWQLVGCEEVDAD' A
#
# COMPACT_ATOMS: atom_id res chain seq x y z
N MET A 1 7.36 13.33 10.20
CA MET A 1 6.15 12.52 10.05
C MET A 1 5.79 12.55 8.58
N ALA A 2 5.92 11.46 7.83
CA ALA A 2 5.58 11.45 6.40
C ALA A 2 4.06 11.57 6.26
N THR A 3 3.57 12.67 5.71
CA THR A 3 2.15 12.89 5.48
C THR A 3 1.73 12.08 4.25
N ILE A 4 1.09 10.94 4.48
CA ILE A 4 0.52 10.13 3.40
C ILE A 4 -0.68 10.92 2.83
N PRO A 5 -0.74 11.17 1.52
CA PRO A 5 -1.87 11.88 0.93
C PRO A 5 -3.15 11.05 1.12
N PRO A 6 -4.27 11.65 1.55
CA PRO A 6 -5.49 10.91 1.85
C PRO A 6 -6.07 10.21 0.61
N HIS A 7 -5.91 10.80 -0.57
CA HIS A 7 -6.35 10.21 -1.84
C HIS A 7 -5.52 8.98 -2.24
N ILE A 8 -4.21 8.97 -1.95
CA ILE A 8 -3.34 7.82 -2.19
C ILE A 8 -3.72 6.67 -1.26
N GLY A 9 -3.96 6.95 0.02
CA GLY A 9 -4.41 5.93 0.97
C GLY A 9 -5.72 5.26 0.52
N LEU A 10 -6.65 6.02 -0.07
CA LEU A 10 -7.90 5.49 -0.62
C LEU A 10 -7.65 4.58 -1.83
N ILE A 11 -6.89 5.03 -2.82
CA ILE A 11 -6.58 4.25 -4.03
C ILE A 11 -5.84 2.96 -3.64
N ALA A 12 -4.83 3.07 -2.79
CA ALA A 12 -4.07 1.95 -2.29
C ALA A 12 -4.97 0.96 -1.52
N GLY A 13 -5.91 1.43 -0.70
CA GLY A 13 -6.91 0.59 -0.03
C GLY A 13 -7.87 -0.12 -0.98
N GLN A 14 -8.25 0.50 -2.10
CA GLN A 14 -9.06 -0.13 -3.14
C GLN A 14 -8.29 -1.18 -3.94
N LEU A 15 -6.99 -0.97 -4.14
CA LEU A 15 -6.10 -1.89 -4.84
C LEU A 15 -5.66 -3.05 -3.95
N LEU A 16 -5.47 -2.80 -2.65
CA LEU A 16 -5.01 -3.75 -1.65
C LEU A 16 -5.57 -5.17 -1.82
N PRO A 17 -6.89 -5.42 -1.87
CA PRO A 17 -7.43 -6.78 -2.00
C PRO A 17 -6.98 -7.53 -3.26
N LYS A 18 -6.59 -6.83 -4.33
CA LYS A 18 -6.02 -7.44 -5.55
C LYS A 18 -4.55 -7.82 -5.40
N PHE A 19 -3.84 -7.16 -4.50
CA PHE A 19 -2.41 -7.38 -4.25
C PHE A 19 -2.15 -8.31 -3.05
N ILE A 20 -3.15 -8.61 -2.21
CA ILE A 20 -2.98 -9.52 -1.06
C ILE A 20 -2.34 -10.83 -1.52
N PRO A 21 -1.14 -11.18 -1.02
CA PRO A 21 -0.45 -12.39 -1.42
C PRO A 21 -1.26 -13.60 -0.98
N LYS A 22 -1.30 -14.63 -1.83
CA LYS A 22 -1.90 -15.93 -1.48
C LYS A 22 -1.10 -16.65 -0.39
N ASN A 23 0.18 -16.32 -0.25
CA ASN A 23 1.03 -16.84 0.81
C ASN A 23 0.68 -16.19 2.15
N GLU A 24 0.19 -16.99 3.08
CA GLU A 24 -0.17 -16.53 4.43
C GLU A 24 1.06 -16.16 5.28
N ASN A 25 2.26 -16.61 4.89
CA ASN A 25 3.52 -16.28 5.55
C ASN A 25 4.03 -14.87 5.21
N GLU A 26 3.50 -14.23 4.17
CA GLU A 26 3.93 -12.88 3.79
C GLU A 26 3.44 -11.87 4.83
N THR A 27 4.40 -11.15 5.42
CA THR A 27 4.14 -10.10 6.40
C THR A 27 4.22 -8.71 5.78
N THR A 28 4.87 -8.56 4.63
CA THR A 28 5.05 -7.29 3.95
C THR A 28 4.45 -7.35 2.55
N LEU A 29 3.90 -6.23 2.10
CA LEU A 29 3.34 -6.09 0.77
C LEU A 29 3.70 -4.71 0.26
N THR A 30 4.33 -4.67 -0.91
CA THR A 30 4.73 -3.43 -1.54
C THR A 30 4.24 -3.46 -2.97
N PHE A 31 3.53 -2.42 -3.39
CA PHE A 31 3.14 -2.26 -4.78
C PHE A 31 3.21 -0.78 -5.16
N GLN A 32 3.36 -0.57 -6.46
CA GLN A 32 3.38 0.76 -7.06
C GLN A 32 2.19 0.92 -7.99
N PHE A 33 1.65 2.12 -8.04
CA PHE A 33 0.57 2.47 -8.96
C PHE A 33 0.79 3.88 -9.51
N THR A 34 0.43 4.07 -10.76
CA THR A 34 0.54 5.35 -11.43
C THR A 34 -0.82 6.05 -11.42
N VAL A 35 -0.85 7.27 -10.89
CA VAL A 35 -2.00 8.17 -10.95
C VAL A 35 -1.74 9.11 -12.11
N ALA A 36 -2.57 9.00 -13.15
CA ALA A 36 -2.53 9.93 -14.27
C ALA A 36 -2.70 11.38 -13.76
N PRO A 37 -1.93 12.35 -14.29
CA PRO A 37 -1.15 12.27 -15.54
C PRO A 37 0.33 11.81 -15.42
N SER A 38 1.01 11.86 -14.28
CA SER A 38 2.45 11.53 -14.20
C SER A 38 2.99 11.01 -12.86
N SER A 39 2.21 11.00 -11.77
CA SER A 39 2.77 10.62 -10.47
C SER A 39 2.66 9.13 -10.25
N THR A 40 3.79 8.45 -10.05
CA THR A 40 3.81 7.08 -9.57
C THR A 40 3.97 7.10 -8.06
N TYR A 41 3.19 6.29 -7.36
CA TYR A 41 3.28 6.15 -5.92
C TYR A 41 3.63 4.72 -5.58
N ARG A 42 4.58 4.54 -4.68
CA ARG A 42 4.90 3.28 -4.06
C ARG A 42 4.35 3.26 -2.65
N VAL A 43 3.59 2.23 -2.35
CA VAL A 43 2.97 2.04 -1.04
C VAL A 43 3.45 0.74 -0.41
N ASN A 44 3.77 0.82 0.88
CA ASN A 44 4.25 -0.28 1.67
C ASN A 44 3.19 -0.60 2.73
N TYR A 45 2.75 -1.84 2.76
CA TYR A 45 1.82 -2.40 3.72
C TYR A 45 2.52 -3.45 4.58
N HIS A 46 2.11 -3.51 5.83
CA HIS A 46 2.50 -4.54 6.77
C HIS A 46 1.26 -5.28 7.25
N LYS A 47 1.27 -6.61 7.13
CA LYS A 47 0.29 -7.49 7.74
C LYS A 47 0.44 -7.42 9.25
N THR A 48 -0.58 -6.91 9.90
CA THR A 48 -0.71 -6.90 11.36
C THR A 48 -1.83 -7.85 11.76
N GLN A 49 -1.75 -8.44 12.95
CA GLN A 49 -2.87 -9.19 13.51
C GLN A 49 -3.63 -8.31 14.49
N VAL A 50 -4.83 -7.89 14.11
CA VAL A 50 -5.71 -7.11 14.97
C VAL A 50 -6.89 -8.00 15.36
N LYS A 51 -6.98 -8.35 16.66
CA LYS A 51 -8.04 -9.22 17.20
C LYS A 51 -8.19 -10.55 16.44
N GLY A 52 -7.06 -11.17 16.09
CA GLY A 52 -7.03 -12.46 15.38
C GLY A 52 -7.33 -12.38 13.88
N LYS A 53 -7.47 -11.18 13.30
CA LYS A 53 -7.63 -10.98 11.85
C LYS A 53 -6.37 -10.38 11.25
N ALA A 54 -5.96 -10.90 10.10
CA ALA A 54 -4.91 -10.28 9.30
C ALA A 54 -5.42 -8.96 8.70
N VAL A 55 -4.84 -7.85 9.15
CA VAL A 55 -5.13 -6.50 8.68
C VAL A 55 -3.86 -5.93 8.08
N TRP A 56 -3.92 -5.58 6.80
CA TRP A 56 -2.83 -4.90 6.13
C TRP A 56 -2.89 -3.42 6.45
N GLN A 57 -1.90 -2.93 7.16
CA GLN A 57 -1.78 -1.52 7.52
C GLN A 57 -0.76 -0.84 6.62
N LEU A 58 -1.15 0.29 6.03
CA LEU A 58 -0.23 1.12 5.26
C LEU A 58 0.83 1.70 6.21
N VAL A 59 2.08 1.31 6.01
CA VAL A 59 3.23 1.76 6.81
C VAL A 59 4.04 2.85 6.12
N GLY A 60 3.93 2.98 4.80
CA GLY A 60 4.66 4.00 4.05
C GLY A 60 4.03 4.27 2.68
N CYS A 61 4.17 5.51 2.24
CA CYS A 61 3.86 5.94 0.89
C CYS A 61 4.96 6.89 0.44
N GLU A 62 5.53 6.65 -0.74
CA GLU A 62 6.54 7.48 -1.36
C GLU A 62 6.13 7.75 -2.82
N GLU A 63 6.20 9.01 -3.25
CA GLU A 63 6.09 9.35 -4.66
C GLU A 63 7.40 8.94 -5.34
N VAL A 64 7.28 8.24 -6.45
CA VAL A 64 8.39 7.78 -7.27
C VAL A 64 8.28 8.56 -8.57
N ASP A 65 9.23 9.46 -8.81
CA ASP A 65 9.38 10.07 -10.12
C ASP A 65 9.71 8.97 -11.14
N ALA A 66 8.94 8.93 -12.22
CA ALA A 66 9.31 8.17 -13.41
C ALA A 66 10.35 9.02 -14.15
N ASP A 67 11.64 8.79 -13.86
CA ASP A 67 12.76 9.35 -14.62
C ASP A 67 12.67 8.97 -16.12
#